data_AF-K2FPM7-F1
#
_entry.id   AF-K2FPM7-F1
#
_cell.length_a   1.000
_cell.length_b   1.000
_cell.length_c   1.000
_cell.angle_alpha   90.00
_cell.angle_beta   90.00
_cell.angle_gamma   90.00
#
_symmetry.space_group_name_H-M   'P 1'
#
loop_
_entity.id
_entity.type
_entity.pdbx_description
1 polymer ?
#
loop_
_entity_poly.entity_id
_entity_poly.type
_entity_poly.pdbx_seq_one_letter_code
_entity_poly.pdbx_strand_id
1 'polypeptide(L)'
;MFKKILNIFYAIFCIAGILYLALPNYTFPEPPTDSIQSEEPADLETPLRRGYFTNHTREEVLAWYKQQFDRSSFMGIKLPTLLLNYPPENAQTIIRDQTGSTFLQEFTHPFRESIYINGFKPPSDNNRPIFFVGGKPWQQKIIIRYVPSSIWVREAVFIASALMIAVIYNAFEKSLRKRNE
;
A
#
# COMPACT_ATOMS: atom_id res chain seq x y z
N MET A 1 11.55 -38.69 -1.83
CA MET A 1 12.26 -37.70 -0.99
C MET A 1 11.84 -36.27 -1.32
N PHE A 2 11.87 -35.88 -2.60
CA PHE A 2 11.47 -34.55 -3.09
C PHE A 2 10.11 -34.04 -2.58
N LYS A 3 9.05 -34.86 -2.62
CA LYS A 3 7.71 -34.50 -2.12
C LYS A 3 7.69 -34.12 -0.64
N LYS A 4 8.43 -34.84 0.22
CA LYS A 4 8.51 -34.52 1.65
C LYS A 4 9.18 -33.16 1.87
N ILE A 5 10.23 -32.87 1.10
CA ILE A 5 10.93 -31.59 1.13
C ILE A 5 9.98 -30.45 0.73
N LEU A 6 9.24 -30.61 -0.37
CA LEU A 6 8.26 -29.62 -0.82
C LEU A 6 7.17 -29.35 0.24
N ASN A 7 6.64 -30.39 0.88
CA ASN A 7 5.66 -30.24 1.95
C ASN A 7 6.22 -29.48 3.16
N ILE A 8 7.49 -29.71 3.51
CA ILE A 8 8.16 -28.97 4.60
C ILE A 8 8.29 -27.49 4.23
N PHE A 9 8.79 -27.17 3.03
CA PHE A 9 8.89 -25.79 2.56
C PHE A 9 7.53 -25.09 2.52
N TYR A 10 6.51 -25.79 2.05
CA TYR A 10 5.14 -25.29 2.02
C TYR A 10 4.60 -25.01 3.43
N ALA A 11 4.81 -25.92 4.38
CA ALA A 11 4.42 -25.71 5.77
C ALA A 11 5.14 -24.50 6.40
N ILE A 12 6.46 -24.37 6.16
CA ILE A 12 7.24 -23.21 6.61
C ILE A 12 6.70 -21.92 5.99
N PHE A 13 6.37 -21.92 4.70
CA PHE A 13 5.78 -20.78 4.01
C PHE A 13 4.42 -20.39 4.62
N CYS A 14 3.54 -21.35 4.91
CA CYS A 14 2.26 -21.08 5.55
C CYS A 14 2.43 -20.51 6.95
N ILE A 15 3.34 -21.09 7.77
CA ILE A 15 3.61 -20.60 9.12
C ILE A 15 4.18 -19.18 9.06
N ALA A 16 5.18 -18.93 8.20
CA ALA A 16 5.76 -17.61 8.01
C ALA A 16 4.72 -16.58 7.52
N GLY A 17 3.83 -16.99 6.61
CA GLY A 17 2.72 -16.17 6.12
C GLY A 17 1.75 -15.78 7.23
N ILE A 18 1.30 -16.73 8.04
CA ILE A 18 0.42 -16.46 9.20
C ILE A 18 1.12 -15.53 10.19
N LEU A 19 2.40 -15.77 10.53
CA LEU A 19 3.14 -14.87 11.43
C LEU A 19 3.26 -13.45 10.86
N TYR A 20 3.50 -13.31 9.57
CA TYR A 20 3.56 -12.03 8.87
C TYR A 20 2.21 -11.30 8.83
N LEU A 21 1.12 -12.03 8.62
CA LEU A 21 -0.26 -11.53 8.63
C LEU A 21 -0.81 -11.35 10.05
N ALA A 22 -0.18 -11.87 11.09
CA ALA A 22 -0.59 -11.61 12.46
C ALA A 22 -0.08 -10.25 12.98
N LEU A 23 0.96 -9.68 12.37
CA LEU A 23 1.55 -8.40 12.76
C LEU A 23 0.52 -7.26 12.70
N PRO A 24 0.47 -6.36 13.70
CA PRO A 24 -0.52 -5.29 13.72
C PRO A 24 -0.37 -4.34 12.53
N ASN A 25 -1.49 -3.68 12.20
CA ASN A 25 -1.54 -2.66 11.15
C ASN A 25 -0.77 -1.39 11.56
N TYR A 26 -0.50 -0.53 10.59
CA TYR A 26 -0.02 0.81 10.86
C TYR A 26 -1.14 1.74 11.31
N THR A 27 -0.77 2.76 12.07
CA THR A 27 -1.56 3.98 12.16
C THR A 27 -1.46 4.76 10.85
N PHE A 28 -2.39 5.67 10.62
CA PHE A 28 -2.30 6.57 9.46
C PHE A 28 -0.95 7.31 9.48
N PRO A 29 -0.21 7.36 8.37
CA PRO A 29 1.14 7.90 8.35
C PRO A 29 1.15 9.41 8.63
N GLU A 30 2.23 9.87 9.24
CA GLU A 30 2.45 11.28 9.53
C GLU A 30 2.81 12.04 8.25
N PRO A 31 2.35 13.29 8.08
CA PRO A 31 2.67 14.06 6.91
C PRO A 31 4.15 14.47 6.88
N PRO A 32 4.70 14.83 5.70
CA PRO A 32 6.05 15.39 5.60
C PRO A 32 6.24 16.61 6.51
N THR A 33 7.47 16.82 6.95
CA THR A 33 7.88 18.05 7.65
C THR A 33 7.52 19.27 6.81
N ASP A 34 7.17 20.40 7.42
CA ASP A 34 6.77 21.62 6.70
C ASP A 34 5.64 21.36 5.68
N SER A 35 4.55 20.78 6.16
CA SER A 35 3.31 20.66 5.40
C SER A 35 2.12 21.14 6.23
N ILE A 36 1.07 21.59 5.56
CA ILE A 36 -0.18 22.00 6.20
C ILE A 36 -1.31 21.11 5.72
N GLN A 37 -2.12 20.59 6.64
CA GLN A 37 -3.26 19.74 6.30
C GLN A 37 -4.31 20.55 5.54
N SER A 38 -4.88 19.95 4.50
CA SER A 38 -6.01 20.51 3.78
C SER A 38 -7.29 20.34 4.59
N GLU A 39 -8.06 21.42 4.70
CA GLU A 39 -9.39 21.43 5.34
C GLU A 39 -10.52 21.27 4.31
N GLU A 40 -10.20 20.89 3.07
CA GLU A 40 -11.22 20.63 2.06
C GLU A 40 -12.14 19.48 2.50
N PRO A 41 -13.47 19.63 2.43
CA PRO A 41 -14.41 18.59 2.88
C PRO A 41 -14.12 17.23 2.27
N ALA A 42 -13.79 17.22 0.97
CA ALA A 42 -13.46 16.01 0.21
C ALA A 42 -12.20 15.29 0.73
N ASP A 43 -11.29 15.98 1.41
CA ASP A 43 -10.10 15.36 1.99
C ASP A 43 -10.32 14.88 3.43
N LEU A 44 -11.48 15.19 4.03
CA LEU A 44 -11.86 14.87 5.41
C LEU A 44 -13.00 13.85 5.52
N GLU A 45 -13.62 13.43 4.40
CA GLU A 45 -14.78 12.51 4.39
C GLU A 45 -14.52 11.17 5.12
N THR A 46 -13.26 10.73 5.16
CA THR A 46 -12.85 9.49 5.83
C THR A 46 -11.56 9.71 6.62
N PRO A 47 -11.43 9.13 7.83
CA PRO A 47 -10.19 9.22 8.61
C PRO A 47 -9.00 8.54 7.91
N LEU A 48 -9.27 7.72 6.89
CA LEU A 48 -8.29 6.99 6.09
C LEU A 48 -7.84 7.75 4.84
N ARG A 49 -8.22 9.02 4.69
CA ARG A 49 -7.75 9.91 3.62
C ARG A 49 -7.43 11.27 4.22
N ARG A 50 -6.30 11.85 3.84
CA ARG A 50 -5.91 13.21 4.26
C ARG A 50 -5.13 13.91 3.15
N GLY A 51 -5.49 15.15 2.88
CA GLY A 51 -4.76 16.04 1.97
C GLY A 51 -3.78 16.92 2.74
N TYR A 52 -2.63 17.22 2.13
CA TYR A 52 -1.62 18.13 2.67
C TYR A 52 -1.05 19.01 1.56
N PHE A 53 -0.75 20.26 1.86
CA PHE A 53 0.04 21.13 1.01
C PHE A 53 1.50 21.08 1.44
N THR A 54 2.41 20.94 0.48
CA THR A 54 3.84 20.81 0.75
C THR A 54 4.67 21.38 -0.40
N ASN A 55 5.92 21.74 -0.07
CA ASN A 55 6.94 22.16 -1.03
C ASN A 55 7.92 21.04 -1.39
N HIS A 56 7.73 19.85 -0.81
CA HIS A 56 8.56 18.70 -1.11
C HIS A 56 8.46 18.28 -2.58
N THR A 57 9.48 17.60 -3.09
CA THR A 57 9.43 16.95 -4.41
C THR A 57 8.69 15.61 -4.34
N ARG A 58 8.39 15.00 -5.49
CA ARG A 58 7.80 13.65 -5.54
C ARG A 58 8.70 12.66 -4.80
N GLU A 59 9.99 12.70 -5.08
CA GLU A 59 10.98 11.78 -4.54
C GLU A 59 11.10 11.92 -3.02
N GLU A 60 11.07 13.15 -2.50
CA GLU A 60 11.08 13.43 -1.06
C GLU A 60 9.82 12.92 -0.37
N VAL A 61 8.64 13.15 -0.95
CA VAL A 61 7.37 12.64 -0.42
C VAL A 61 7.38 11.11 -0.36
N LEU A 62 7.83 10.45 -1.42
CA LEU A 62 7.90 8.99 -1.45
C LEU A 62 8.91 8.43 -0.46
N ALA A 63 10.08 9.07 -0.34
CA ALA A 63 11.09 8.69 0.64
C ALA A 63 10.56 8.80 2.07
N TRP A 64 9.83 9.88 2.39
CA TRP A 64 9.21 10.11 3.69
C TRP A 64 8.22 8.99 4.06
N TYR A 65 7.26 8.69 3.17
CA TYR A 65 6.27 7.65 3.46
C TYR A 65 6.87 6.24 3.42
N LYS A 66 7.87 6.00 2.59
CA LYS A 66 8.60 4.72 2.59
C LYS A 66 9.27 4.48 3.94
N GLN A 67 9.90 5.50 4.55
CA GLN A 67 10.55 5.32 5.86
C GLN A 67 9.57 4.90 6.96
N GLN A 68 8.34 5.42 6.93
CA GLN A 68 7.30 5.06 7.89
C GLN A 68 6.67 3.69 7.62
N PHE A 69 6.60 3.28 6.35
CA PHE A 69 5.87 2.09 5.94
C PHE A 69 6.76 0.84 5.75
N ASP A 70 8.07 0.98 5.56
CA ASP A 70 8.97 -0.14 5.18
C ASP A 70 9.29 -1.12 6.34
N ARG A 71 8.83 -0.84 7.57
CA ARG A 71 9.17 -1.59 8.79
C ARG A 71 8.00 -1.74 9.73
N SER A 72 7.77 -2.93 10.28
CA SER A 72 6.61 -3.24 11.12
C SER A 72 6.47 -2.29 12.31
N SER A 73 5.24 -1.85 12.59
CA SER A 73 4.92 -0.96 13.72
C SER A 73 5.22 -1.57 15.09
N PHE A 74 5.30 -2.90 15.19
CA PHE A 74 5.48 -3.63 16.46
C PHE A 74 6.94 -3.94 16.81
N MET A 75 7.76 -4.35 15.83
CA MET A 75 9.14 -4.83 16.07
C MET A 75 10.18 -4.17 15.16
N GLY A 76 9.78 -3.22 14.31
CA GLY A 76 10.70 -2.55 13.38
C GLY A 76 11.32 -3.49 12.32
N ILE A 77 10.72 -4.66 12.11
CA ILE A 77 11.19 -5.67 11.15
C ILE A 77 10.86 -5.19 9.75
N LYS A 78 11.82 -5.28 8.83
CA LYS A 78 11.62 -4.90 7.44
C LYS A 78 10.51 -5.75 6.81
N LEU A 79 9.51 -5.09 6.22
CA LEU A 79 8.41 -5.76 5.53
C LEU A 79 8.69 -5.88 4.02
N PRO A 80 8.04 -6.82 3.32
CA PRO A 80 8.10 -6.93 1.87
C PRO A 80 7.27 -5.81 1.21
N THR A 81 7.77 -4.58 1.30
CA THR A 81 7.11 -3.38 0.76
C THR A 81 7.35 -3.26 -0.73
N LEU A 82 6.27 -3.25 -1.52
CA LEU A 82 6.33 -3.05 -2.97
C LEU A 82 5.88 -1.64 -3.32
N LEU A 83 6.57 -1.00 -4.27
CA LEU A 83 6.16 0.27 -4.86
C LEU A 83 5.49 0.00 -6.20
N LEU A 84 4.22 0.36 -6.32
CA LEU A 84 3.45 0.27 -7.56
C LEU A 84 3.17 1.68 -8.09
N ASN A 85 3.27 1.84 -9.41
CA ASN A 85 3.02 3.11 -10.09
C ASN A 85 1.75 3.02 -10.92
N TYR A 86 0.90 4.03 -10.83
CA TYR A 86 -0.38 4.08 -11.53
C TYR A 86 -0.46 5.30 -12.45
N PRO A 87 -1.22 5.19 -13.56
CA PRO A 87 -1.62 6.36 -14.34
C PRO A 87 -2.30 7.40 -13.44
N PRO A 88 -1.96 8.70 -13.54
CA PRO A 88 -2.56 9.76 -12.73
C PRO A 88 -4.09 9.85 -12.85
N GLU A 89 -4.65 9.46 -13.99
CA GLU A 89 -6.10 9.47 -14.26
C GLU A 89 -6.86 8.55 -13.30
N ASN A 90 -6.21 7.47 -12.84
CA ASN A 90 -6.80 6.54 -11.88
C ASN A 90 -6.97 7.16 -10.49
N ALA A 91 -6.38 8.33 -10.20
CA ALA A 91 -6.58 9.01 -8.93
C ALA A 91 -8.05 9.39 -8.71
N GLN A 92 -8.81 9.62 -9.78
CA GLN A 92 -10.23 9.92 -9.70
C GLN A 92 -11.04 8.75 -9.11
N THR A 93 -10.59 7.52 -9.35
CA THR A 93 -11.24 6.30 -8.83
C THR A 93 -10.60 5.83 -7.52
N ILE A 94 -9.26 5.89 -7.43
CA ILE A 94 -8.49 5.33 -6.33
C ILE A 94 -8.45 6.27 -5.13
N ILE A 95 -8.46 7.59 -5.32
CA ILE A 95 -8.35 8.55 -4.20
C ILE A 95 -9.71 9.14 -3.89
N ARG A 96 -10.28 9.90 -4.84
CA ARG A 96 -11.63 10.48 -4.79
C ARG A 96 -12.02 11.03 -6.16
N ASP A 97 -13.32 11.21 -6.36
CA ASP A 97 -13.85 11.82 -7.58
C ASP A 97 -13.24 13.21 -7.82
N GLN A 98 -13.00 13.51 -9.10
CA GLN A 98 -12.43 14.77 -9.58
C GLN A 98 -11.05 15.12 -8.99
N THR A 99 -10.29 14.13 -8.51
CA THR A 99 -8.91 14.36 -8.06
C THR A 99 -7.99 14.70 -9.22
N GLY A 100 -7.37 15.89 -9.17
CA GLY A 100 -6.21 16.19 -9.99
C GLY A 100 -4.99 15.38 -9.54
N SER A 101 -4.21 14.90 -10.50
CA SER A 101 -3.00 14.11 -10.22
C SER A 101 -1.92 14.38 -11.26
N THR A 102 -0.69 14.51 -10.77
CA THR A 102 0.54 14.48 -11.57
C THR A 102 1.29 13.15 -11.37
N PHE A 103 1.05 12.47 -10.24
CA PHE A 103 1.50 11.11 -10.00
C PHE A 103 0.59 10.42 -8.99
N LEU A 104 0.46 9.11 -9.16
CA LEU A 104 -0.24 8.23 -8.24
C LEU A 104 0.62 6.99 -8.01
N GLN A 105 0.99 6.75 -6.76
CA GLN A 105 1.81 5.60 -6.39
C GLN A 105 1.26 4.91 -5.14
N GLU A 106 1.57 3.63 -5.01
CA GLU A 106 1.16 2.81 -3.87
C GLU A 106 2.36 2.13 -3.25
N PHE A 107 2.49 2.21 -1.93
CA PHE A 107 3.26 1.22 -1.18
C PHE A 107 2.32 0.15 -0.66
N THR A 108 2.59 -1.11 -0.98
CA THR A 108 1.75 -2.24 -0.56
C THR A 108 2.56 -3.28 0.20
N HIS A 109 1.94 -3.80 1.26
CA HIS A 109 2.31 -5.02 1.93
C HIS A 109 1.38 -6.13 1.43
N PRO A 110 1.88 -7.13 0.66
CA PRO A 110 1.04 -8.18 0.11
C PRO A 110 0.13 -8.81 1.17
N PHE A 111 -1.16 -8.99 0.83
CA PHE A 111 -2.20 -9.51 1.73
C PHE A 111 -2.46 -8.70 3.01
N ARG A 112 -1.90 -7.50 3.18
CA ARG A 112 -2.05 -6.71 4.41
C ARG A 112 -2.69 -5.36 4.16
N GLU A 113 -1.90 -4.35 3.85
CA GLU A 113 -2.33 -2.97 3.85
C GLU A 113 -1.55 -2.21 2.79
N SER A 114 -2.15 -1.12 2.34
CA SER A 114 -1.56 -0.28 1.30
C SER A 114 -1.73 1.20 1.65
N ILE A 115 -0.76 2.01 1.24
CA ILE A 115 -0.87 3.46 1.24
C ILE A 115 -0.77 3.97 -0.19
N TYR A 116 -1.78 4.72 -0.62
CA TYR A 116 -1.79 5.43 -1.88
C TYR A 116 -1.34 6.88 -1.65
N ILE A 117 -0.43 7.34 -2.49
CA ILE A 117 0.15 8.67 -2.47
C ILE A 117 -0.16 9.31 -3.81
N ASN A 118 -1.08 10.26 -3.80
CA ASN A 118 -1.37 11.10 -4.93
C ASN A 118 -0.69 12.45 -4.75
N GLY A 119 0.00 12.93 -5.77
CA GLY A 119 0.53 14.29 -5.78
C GLY A 119 0.04 15.06 -6.99
N PHE A 120 -0.44 16.27 -6.75
CA PHE A 120 -0.89 17.20 -7.76
C PHE A 120 -0.04 18.46 -7.74
N LYS A 121 0.67 18.67 -8.84
CA LYS A 121 1.44 19.87 -9.12
C LYS A 121 0.89 20.47 -10.42
N PRO A 122 0.10 21.55 -10.35
CA PRO A 122 -0.38 22.20 -11.55
C PRO A 122 0.81 22.74 -12.36
N PRO A 123 0.71 22.78 -13.69
CA PRO A 123 1.73 23.43 -14.52
C PRO A 123 1.77 24.92 -14.17
N SER A 124 2.93 25.39 -13.68
CA SER A 124 3.20 26.81 -13.46
C SER A 124 4.32 27.25 -14.36
N ASP A 125 4.14 28.41 -14.98
CA ASP A 125 5.25 29.16 -15.56
C ASP A 125 6.26 29.47 -14.45
N ASN A 126 7.52 29.07 -14.64
CA ASN A 126 8.65 29.31 -13.74
C ASN A 126 8.54 28.71 -12.33
N ASN A 127 7.86 27.56 -12.15
CA ASN A 127 7.83 26.82 -10.88
C ASN A 127 7.33 27.66 -9.68
N ARG A 128 6.43 28.63 -9.95
CA ARG A 128 5.85 29.48 -8.92
C ARG A 128 4.87 28.66 -8.07
N PRO A 129 4.82 28.91 -6.76
CA PRO A 129 3.86 28.25 -5.90
C PRO A 129 2.45 28.74 -6.23
N ILE A 130 1.50 27.80 -6.28
CA ILE A 130 0.17 28.01 -6.87
C ILE A 130 -0.90 28.01 -5.78
N PHE A 131 -0.69 27.26 -4.70
CA PHE A 131 -1.63 27.20 -3.59
C PHE A 131 -1.24 28.23 -2.53
N PHE A 132 -2.17 29.09 -2.14
CA PHE A 132 -1.98 30.04 -1.04
C PHE A 132 -2.87 29.62 0.12
N VAL A 133 -2.27 29.03 1.15
CA VAL A 133 -3.00 28.49 2.31
C VAL A 133 -2.33 28.99 3.58
N GLY A 134 -3.11 29.59 4.49
CA GLY A 134 -2.60 30.15 5.74
C GLY A 134 -1.57 31.27 5.54
N GLY A 135 -1.69 32.06 4.47
CA GLY A 135 -0.74 33.13 4.14
C GLY A 135 0.61 32.64 3.60
N LYS A 136 0.79 31.32 3.40
CA LYS A 136 2.00 30.74 2.82
C LYS A 136 1.73 30.16 1.42
N PRO A 137 2.65 30.37 0.48
CA PRO A 137 2.60 29.74 -0.82
C PRO A 137 3.11 28.29 -0.78
N TRP A 138 2.42 27.37 -1.48
CA TRP A 138 2.76 25.96 -1.60
C TRP A 138 2.82 25.51 -3.07
N GLN A 139 3.77 24.63 -3.37
CA GLN A 139 4.03 24.15 -4.74
C GLN A 139 3.13 22.98 -5.16
N GLN A 140 2.82 22.07 -4.24
CA GLN A 140 2.01 20.91 -4.55
C GLN A 140 1.02 20.58 -3.43
N LYS A 141 -0.03 19.86 -3.83
CA LYS A 141 -0.96 19.21 -2.92
C LYS A 141 -0.78 17.71 -3.03
N ILE A 142 -0.58 17.04 -1.90
CA ILE A 142 -0.55 15.58 -1.81
C ILE A 142 -1.80 15.09 -1.09
N ILE A 143 -2.31 13.93 -1.50
CA ILE A 143 -3.41 13.24 -0.82
C ILE A 143 -2.96 11.82 -0.53
N ILE A 144 -3.05 11.44 0.73
CA ILE A 144 -2.70 10.10 1.20
C ILE A 144 -3.98 9.36 1.51
N ARG A 145 -4.12 8.17 0.95
CA ARG A 145 -5.21 7.25 1.26
C ARG A 145 -4.62 5.96 1.83
N TYR A 146 -5.01 5.63 3.04
CA TYR A 146 -4.61 4.40 3.72
C TYR A 146 -5.70 3.34 3.57
N VAL A 147 -5.32 2.13 3.17
CA VAL A 147 -6.23 0.99 3.00
C VAL A 147 -5.78 -0.12 3.96
N PRO A 148 -6.31 -0.14 5.20
CA PRO A 148 -6.04 -1.21 6.14
C PRO A 148 -6.84 -2.45 5.78
N SER A 149 -6.32 -3.62 6.17
CA SER A 149 -7.11 -4.86 6.18
C SER A 149 -7.30 -5.37 7.60
N SER A 150 -8.46 -5.97 7.84
CA SER A 150 -8.74 -6.66 9.11
C SER A 150 -7.85 -7.89 9.24
N ILE A 151 -7.23 -8.07 10.41
CA ILE A 151 -6.38 -9.22 10.74
C ILE A 151 -7.11 -10.53 10.45
N TRP A 152 -8.36 -10.62 10.86
CA TRP A 152 -9.19 -11.82 10.64
C TRP A 152 -9.44 -12.10 9.16
N VAL A 153 -9.69 -11.05 8.37
CA VAL A 153 -10.00 -11.20 6.94
C VAL A 153 -8.76 -11.65 6.18
N ARG A 154 -7.60 -11.02 6.41
CA ARG A 154 -6.37 -11.39 5.70
C ARG A 154 -5.89 -12.80 6.05
N GLU A 155 -5.99 -13.20 7.31
CA GLU A 155 -5.66 -14.57 7.73
C GLU A 155 -6.61 -15.58 7.09
N ALA A 156 -7.92 -15.32 7.11
CA ALA A 156 -8.90 -16.20 6.48
C ALA A 156 -8.65 -16.36 4.97
N VAL A 157 -8.40 -15.25 4.26
CA VAL A 157 -8.11 -15.27 2.82
C VAL A 157 -6.80 -16.01 2.55
N PHE A 158 -5.76 -15.82 3.37
CA PHE A 158 -4.50 -16.52 3.20
C PHE A 158 -4.62 -18.02 3.44
N ILE A 159 -5.28 -18.43 4.53
CA ILE A 159 -5.52 -19.84 4.85
C ILE A 159 -6.37 -20.50 3.76
N ALA A 160 -7.44 -19.85 3.30
CA ALA A 160 -8.25 -20.35 2.20
C ALA A 160 -7.43 -20.52 0.91
N SER A 161 -6.59 -19.53 0.58
CA SER A 161 -5.71 -19.58 -0.59
C SER A 161 -4.68 -20.71 -0.48
N ALA A 162 -4.08 -20.88 0.70
CA ALA A 162 -3.16 -21.98 1.00
C ALA A 162 -3.86 -23.34 0.85
N LEU A 163 -5.02 -23.54 1.49
CA LEU A 163 -5.78 -24.78 1.36
C LEU A 163 -6.13 -25.08 -0.11
N MET A 164 -6.53 -24.08 -0.88
CA MET A 164 -6.78 -24.22 -2.32
C MET A 164 -5.54 -24.68 -3.08
N ILE A 165 -4.37 -24.08 -2.83
CA ILE A 165 -3.11 -24.50 -3.45
C ILE A 165 -2.81 -25.98 -3.13
N ALA A 166 -3.00 -26.40 -1.87
CA ALA A 166 -2.80 -27.79 -1.47
C ALA A 166 -3.78 -28.75 -2.17
N VAL A 167 -5.05 -28.37 -2.32
CA VAL A 167 -6.05 -29.16 -3.06
C VAL A 167 -5.68 -29.28 -4.53
N ILE A 168 -5.32 -28.17 -5.19
CA ILE A 168 -4.91 -28.14 -6.59
C ILE A 168 -3.67 -29.01 -6.82
N TYR A 169 -2.65 -28.88 -5.96
CA TYR A 169 -1.44 -29.68 -6.04
C TYR A 169 -1.73 -31.19 -5.95
N ASN A 170 -2.57 -31.60 -4.98
CA ASN A 170 -2.97 -32.99 -4.83
C ASN A 170 -3.78 -33.51 -6.04
N ALA A 171 -4.66 -32.68 -6.61
CA ALA A 171 -5.42 -33.03 -7.80
C ALA A 171 -4.50 -33.19 -9.04
N PHE A 172 -3.52 -32.29 -9.17
CA PHE A 172 -2.53 -32.34 -10.24
C PHE A 172 -1.63 -33.57 -10.16
N GLU A 173 -1.15 -33.94 -8.97
CA GLU A 173 -0.37 -35.19 -8.82
C GLU A 173 -1.18 -36.44 -9.19
N LYS A 174 -2.46 -36.49 -8.78
CA LYS A 174 -3.35 -37.60 -9.14
C LYS A 174 -3.55 -37.70 -10.66
N SER A 175 -3.70 -36.58 -11.35
CA SER A 175 -3.90 -36.56 -12.80
C SER A 175 -2.66 -37.01 -13.56
N LEU A 176 -1.46 -36.64 -13.10
CA LEU A 176 -0.20 -37.10 -13.68
C LEU A 176 0.00 -38.61 -13.50
N ARG A 177 -0.32 -39.15 -12.32
CA ARG A 177 -0.20 -40.59 -12.06
C ARG A 177 -1.12 -41.40 -12.98
N LYS A 178 -2.39 -40.98 -13.14
CA LYS A 178 -3.37 -41.64 -14.02
C LYS A 178 -2.95 -41.64 -15.50
N ARG A 179 -2.12 -40.68 -15.94
CA ARG A 179 -1.61 -40.62 -17.32
C ARG A 179 -0.48 -41.62 -17.58
N ASN A 180 0.23 -42.01 -16.53
CA ASN A 180 1.39 -42.91 -16.62
C ASN A 180 1.05 -44.38 -16.35
N GLU A 181 -0.21 -44.67 -15.97
CA GLU A 181 -0.82 -46.00 -15.86
C GLU A 181 -1.56 -46.33 -17.15
#